data_AF-A0A2U2N5C5-F1
#
_entry.id   AF-A0A2U2N5C5-F1
#
_cell.length_a   1.000
_cell.length_b   1.000
_cell.length_c   1.000
_cell.angle_alpha   90.00
_cell.angle_beta   90.00
_cell.angle_gamma   90.00
#
_symmetry.space_group_name_H-M   'P 1'
#
loop_
_entity.id
_entity.type
_entity.pdbx_description
1 polymer ?
#
loop_
_entity_poly.entity_id
_entity_poly.type
_entity_poly.pdbx_seq_one_letter_code
_entity_poly.pdbx_strand_id
1 'polypeptide(L)'
;MRYLDWQLSSDLGGATHLGSGRSVRFTRAERRLLRALLDHPGSVLNRQRLLDAMAGIGSEATDRSVDFLINRLRRKLDDSARAPRYIETRYGEGYAWIAPAAVDASPASGAFLAIGPVRAGFGSSGWEAEAARYFVDGLARAFDQATVRGKAVAIDPDCPEADAFPGTPPHYTVGLHFVIGHDGRLDCTAMLRDFPRRRLLANRRLTVAADAHAAPEAPCAELARSLLDGLWFSMNYTRRYPPAADDEPLALRLHGTARELAADWATSWREAERRLRTWLAASPEDPEAALMLATTLHTKYVLQGPELLAAGDPRPADEAEMQALTEAALPHVQGSDLFVLAGARILHFACPEARDRAVRLAEEVFENGTALGAAYGTLGQLRLAEGQVAEAVALFDRALEMARPRSRYRSVLLMLKCRALVAAGEEAQARTVAGLLYGCDAQARALLPLLYAADDSIDCSAELELVLARLDAPRARGALLAHHYLAARLLPRRIQRQRLMDRPARLLTAHFGPAILPGEVLPDIPAKLRAVG
;
A
#
# COMPACT_ATOMS: atom_id res chain seq x y z
N MET A 1 5.89 -28.28 -12.97
CA MET A 1 5.66 -26.87 -13.35
C MET A 1 4.88 -26.85 -14.64
N ARG A 2 3.77 -26.11 -14.71
CA ARG A 2 2.93 -26.07 -15.91
C ARG A 2 3.28 -24.85 -16.77
N TYR A 3 3.40 -25.04 -18.08
CA TYR A 3 3.67 -23.98 -19.07
C TYR A 3 2.81 -24.25 -20.29
N LEU A 4 1.85 -23.37 -20.57
CA LEU A 4 0.87 -23.52 -21.66
C LEU A 4 0.28 -24.95 -21.68
N ASP A 5 0.58 -25.74 -22.72
CA ASP A 5 0.02 -27.08 -22.91
C ASP A 5 0.85 -28.20 -22.26
N TRP A 6 2.00 -27.88 -21.65
CA TRP A 6 2.92 -28.87 -21.10
C TRP A 6 3.07 -28.78 -19.59
N GLN A 7 3.02 -29.93 -18.92
CA GLN A 7 3.46 -30.08 -17.54
C GLN A 7 4.88 -30.64 -17.51
N LEU A 8 5.85 -29.79 -17.17
CA LEU A 8 7.25 -30.16 -16.98
C LEU A 8 7.46 -30.83 -15.61
N SER A 9 8.21 -31.93 -15.58
CA SER A 9 8.65 -32.55 -14.33
C SER A 9 9.60 -31.63 -13.57
N SER A 10 9.64 -31.72 -12.23
CA SER A 10 10.46 -30.84 -11.38
C SER A 10 11.97 -30.95 -11.67
N ASP A 11 12.43 -32.15 -12.02
CA ASP A 11 13.80 -32.45 -12.44
C ASP A 11 14.09 -32.12 -13.92
N LEU A 12 13.06 -31.64 -14.65
CA LEU A 12 13.06 -31.47 -16.11
C LEU A 12 13.41 -32.77 -16.87
N GLY A 13 13.26 -33.94 -16.27
CA GLY A 13 13.42 -35.25 -16.92
C GLY A 13 12.53 -35.45 -18.16
N GLY A 14 11.36 -34.82 -18.15
CA GLY A 14 10.40 -34.86 -19.25
C GLY A 14 9.27 -33.85 -19.11
N ALA A 15 8.33 -33.93 -20.04
CA ALA A 15 7.10 -33.13 -20.06
C ALA A 15 5.92 -34.00 -20.46
N THR A 16 4.73 -33.69 -19.98
CA THR A 16 3.47 -34.32 -20.41
C THR A 16 2.54 -33.27 -21.00
N HIS A 17 2.06 -33.51 -22.21
CA HIS A 17 1.11 -32.64 -22.89
C HIS A 17 -0.29 -32.83 -22.28
N LEU A 18 -0.89 -31.74 -21.79
CA LEU A 18 -2.11 -31.75 -21.00
C LEU A 18 -3.35 -32.12 -21.81
N GLY A 19 -3.40 -31.76 -23.09
CA GLY A 19 -4.56 -32.06 -23.95
C GLY A 19 -4.58 -33.49 -24.51
N SER A 20 -3.40 -34.09 -24.74
CA SER A 20 -3.29 -35.40 -25.42
C SER A 20 -2.71 -36.50 -24.53
N GLY A 21 -2.25 -36.18 -23.32
CA GLY A 21 -1.56 -37.10 -22.43
C GLY A 21 -0.18 -37.54 -22.91
N ARG A 22 0.32 -37.01 -24.04
CA ARG A 22 1.60 -37.42 -24.63
C ARG A 22 2.77 -36.96 -23.78
N SER A 23 3.62 -37.89 -23.34
CA SER A 23 4.85 -37.55 -22.61
C SER A 23 6.10 -37.55 -23.52
N VAL A 24 6.99 -36.59 -23.29
CA VAL A 24 8.31 -36.47 -23.93
C VAL A 24 9.40 -36.51 -22.88
N ARG A 25 10.57 -37.06 -23.22
CA ARG A 25 11.76 -37.06 -22.36
C ARG A 25 12.82 -36.11 -22.88
N PHE A 26 13.49 -35.42 -21.98
CA PHE A 26 14.61 -34.53 -22.33
C PHE A 26 15.94 -35.21 -22.07
N THR A 27 16.87 -35.08 -23.01
CA THR A 27 18.28 -35.48 -22.85
C THR A 27 18.98 -34.55 -21.87
N ARG A 28 20.14 -34.95 -21.35
CA ARG A 28 20.89 -34.13 -20.38
C ARG A 28 21.21 -32.72 -20.89
N ALA A 29 21.56 -32.58 -22.17
CA ALA A 29 21.85 -31.29 -22.80
C ALA A 29 20.58 -30.43 -22.94
N GLU A 30 19.49 -31.01 -23.43
CA GLU A 30 18.18 -30.34 -23.53
C GLU A 30 17.69 -29.86 -22.15
N ARG A 31 17.88 -30.66 -21.09
CA ARG A 31 17.50 -30.28 -19.72
C ARG A 31 18.27 -29.08 -19.20
N ARG A 32 19.58 -29.03 -19.43
CA ARG A 32 20.41 -27.90 -19.00
C ARG A 32 20.07 -26.63 -19.76
N LEU A 33 19.87 -26.74 -21.08
CA LEU A 33 19.46 -25.62 -21.91
C LEU A 33 18.07 -25.10 -21.51
N LEU A 34 17.11 -26.01 -21.31
CA LEU A 34 15.76 -25.68 -20.86
C LEU A 34 15.80 -25.07 -19.45
N ARG A 35 16.61 -25.59 -18.53
CA ARG A 35 16.80 -25.00 -17.20
C ARG A 35 17.33 -23.57 -17.29
N ALA A 36 18.39 -23.35 -18.07
CA ALA A 36 18.97 -22.01 -18.23
C ALA A 36 17.94 -20.99 -18.73
N LEU A 37 17.14 -21.38 -19.72
CA LEU A 37 16.04 -20.59 -20.26
C LEU A 37 14.93 -20.33 -19.22
N LEU A 38 14.52 -21.36 -18.47
CA LEU A 38 13.48 -21.26 -17.43
C LEU A 38 13.91 -20.46 -16.20
N ASP A 39 15.19 -20.46 -15.87
CA ASP A 39 15.75 -19.67 -14.77
C ASP A 39 15.85 -18.18 -15.13
N HIS A 40 15.71 -17.84 -16.42
CA HIS A 40 15.76 -16.46 -16.95
C HIS A 40 14.55 -16.17 -17.87
N PRO A 41 13.32 -16.28 -17.37
CA PRO A 41 12.12 -16.09 -18.18
C PRO A 41 12.09 -14.67 -18.75
N GLY A 42 11.69 -14.53 -20.02
CA GLY A 42 11.62 -13.25 -20.75
C GLY A 42 12.97 -12.63 -21.11
N SER A 43 14.09 -13.12 -20.56
CA SER A 43 15.42 -12.57 -20.82
C SER A 43 16.09 -13.24 -22.02
N VAL A 44 16.74 -12.43 -22.87
CA VAL A 44 17.50 -12.94 -24.01
C VAL A 44 18.82 -13.53 -23.52
N LEU A 45 18.98 -14.84 -23.69
CA LEU A 45 20.23 -15.55 -23.47
C LEU A 45 20.96 -15.69 -24.79
N ASN A 46 22.14 -15.07 -24.87
CA ASN A 46 23.01 -15.20 -26.04
C ASN A 46 23.60 -16.62 -26.13
N ARG A 47 24.09 -16.98 -27.33
CA ARG A 47 24.59 -18.34 -27.60
C ARG A 47 25.73 -18.74 -26.68
N GLN A 48 26.64 -17.80 -26.37
CA GLN A 48 27.74 -18.06 -25.45
C GLN A 48 27.25 -18.44 -24.05
N ARG A 49 26.29 -17.70 -23.48
CA ARG A 49 25.69 -18.02 -22.17
C ARG A 49 24.98 -19.38 -22.18
N LEU A 50 24.31 -19.70 -23.28
CA LEU A 50 23.66 -21.01 -23.44
C LEU A 50 24.70 -22.14 -23.58
N LEU A 51 25.83 -21.89 -24.24
CA LEU A 51 26.96 -22.83 -24.31
C LEU A 51 27.59 -23.05 -22.93
N ASP A 52 27.84 -21.98 -22.18
CA ASP A 52 28.43 -22.03 -20.85
C ASP A 52 27.54 -22.85 -19.89
N ALA A 53 26.21 -22.69 -19.98
CA ALA A 53 25.25 -23.49 -19.22
C ALA A 53 25.29 -24.99 -19.56
N MET A 54 25.83 -25.36 -20.72
CA MET A 54 26.00 -26.76 -21.16
C MET A 54 27.40 -27.33 -20.90
N ALA A 55 28.41 -26.51 -20.60
CA ALA A 55 29.85 -26.81 -20.64
C ALA A 55 30.37 -27.94 -19.71
N GLY A 56 29.50 -28.61 -18.94
CA GLY A 56 29.82 -29.79 -18.14
C GLY A 56 29.47 -31.14 -18.81
N ILE A 57 29.45 -31.21 -20.14
CA ILE A 57 29.22 -32.42 -20.94
C ILE A 57 30.44 -32.52 -21.86
N GLY A 58 31.28 -33.55 -21.69
CA GLY A 58 32.60 -33.63 -22.31
C GLY A 58 32.62 -33.20 -23.78
N SER A 59 33.46 -32.18 -24.03
CA SER A 59 34.06 -31.70 -25.30
C SER A 59 33.18 -31.69 -26.57
N GLU A 60 33.11 -30.51 -27.21
CA GLU A 60 32.54 -30.18 -28.55
C GLU A 60 31.10 -29.60 -28.61
N ALA A 61 30.64 -28.87 -27.57
CA ALA A 61 29.49 -27.98 -27.75
C ALA A 61 29.90 -26.73 -28.57
N THR A 62 29.38 -26.59 -29.79
CA THR A 62 29.58 -25.43 -30.69
C THR A 62 28.29 -24.59 -30.79
N ASP A 63 28.33 -23.36 -31.29
CA ASP A 63 27.12 -22.54 -31.53
C ASP A 63 26.03 -23.30 -32.32
N ARG A 64 26.44 -24.13 -33.30
CA ARG A 64 25.53 -25.00 -34.07
C ARG A 64 24.81 -26.04 -33.20
N SER A 65 25.40 -26.42 -32.07
CA SER A 65 24.78 -27.34 -31.10
C SER A 65 23.67 -26.68 -30.29
N VAL A 66 23.78 -25.37 -29.98
CA VAL A 66 22.71 -24.62 -29.30
C VAL A 66 21.49 -24.54 -30.20
N ASP A 67 21.65 -24.07 -31.44
CA ASP A 67 20.55 -23.93 -32.39
C ASP A 67 19.86 -25.29 -32.67
N PHE A 68 20.65 -26.37 -32.76
CA PHE A 68 20.13 -27.74 -32.89
C PHE A 68 19.31 -28.19 -31.68
N LEU A 69 19.79 -27.92 -30.46
CA LEU A 69 19.09 -28.27 -29.22
C LEU A 69 17.83 -27.44 -29.02
N ILE A 70 17.84 -26.15 -29.38
CA ILE A 70 16.63 -25.32 -29.42
C ILE A 70 15.61 -25.92 -30.38
N ASN A 71 16.02 -26.31 -31.59
CA ASN A 71 15.11 -26.96 -32.54
C ASN A 71 14.59 -28.33 -32.07
N ARG A 72 15.35 -29.05 -31.24
CA ARG A 72 14.87 -30.29 -30.60
C ARG A 72 13.86 -29.99 -29.49
N LEU A 73 14.14 -29.02 -28.63
CA LEU A 73 13.21 -28.58 -27.59
C LEU A 73 11.90 -28.11 -28.22
N ARG A 74 11.97 -27.28 -29.26
CA ARG A 74 10.80 -26.81 -30.00
C ARG A 74 9.97 -27.97 -30.54
N ARG A 75 10.58 -28.93 -31.25
CA ARG A 75 9.87 -30.13 -31.72
C ARG A 75 9.25 -30.96 -30.60
N LYS A 76 9.91 -31.08 -29.45
CA LYS A 76 9.37 -31.84 -28.31
C LYS A 76 8.21 -31.15 -27.64
N LEU A 77 8.19 -29.82 -27.67
CA LEU A 77 7.14 -28.98 -27.08
C LEU A 77 6.06 -28.56 -28.09
N ASP A 78 6.09 -29.11 -29.31
CA ASP A 78 5.23 -28.68 -30.45
C ASP A 78 5.30 -27.17 -30.73
N ASP A 79 6.47 -26.57 -30.54
CA ASP A 79 6.72 -25.14 -30.72
C ASP A 79 7.22 -24.82 -32.15
N SER A 80 6.80 -23.68 -32.70
CA SER A 80 7.16 -23.22 -34.05
C SER A 80 8.18 -22.10 -34.00
N ALA A 81 9.25 -22.17 -34.80
CA ALA A 81 10.19 -21.05 -34.91
C ALA A 81 9.61 -19.80 -35.58
N ARG A 82 8.55 -19.95 -36.39
CA ARG A 82 7.87 -18.83 -37.10
C ARG A 82 6.82 -18.15 -36.24
N ALA A 83 6.24 -18.89 -35.29
CA ALA A 83 5.25 -18.42 -34.35
C ALA A 83 5.55 -19.06 -32.98
N PRO A 84 6.61 -18.59 -32.29
CA PRO A 84 7.07 -19.22 -31.06
C PRO A 84 6.10 -18.99 -29.91
N ARG A 85 5.80 -20.05 -29.18
CA ARG A 85 4.96 -20.08 -27.98
C ARG A 85 5.79 -20.27 -26.72
N TYR A 86 6.92 -20.98 -26.83
CA TYR A 86 7.81 -21.30 -25.71
C TYR A 86 9.17 -20.63 -25.83
N ILE A 87 9.84 -20.81 -26.99
CA ILE A 87 11.20 -20.34 -27.19
C ILE A 87 11.22 -19.36 -28.36
N GLU A 88 11.44 -18.08 -28.08
CA GLU A 88 11.58 -17.03 -29.09
C GLU A 88 13.03 -16.92 -29.59
N THR A 89 13.20 -16.68 -30.89
CA THR A 89 14.51 -16.31 -31.47
C THR A 89 14.59 -14.81 -31.63
N ARG A 90 15.54 -14.18 -30.94
CA ARG A 90 15.93 -12.79 -31.17
C ARG A 90 17.12 -12.78 -32.11
N TYR A 91 16.85 -12.51 -33.40
CA TYR A 91 17.86 -12.59 -34.46
C TYR A 91 19.10 -11.75 -34.11
N GLY A 92 20.28 -12.35 -34.23
CA GLY A 92 21.55 -11.71 -33.86
C GLY A 92 21.87 -11.71 -32.37
N GLU A 93 20.89 -11.91 -31.48
CA GLU A 93 21.08 -11.79 -30.03
C GLU A 93 21.07 -13.13 -29.30
N GLY A 94 20.08 -14.00 -29.57
CA GLY A 94 19.96 -15.26 -28.86
C GLY A 94 18.53 -15.81 -28.77
N TYR A 95 18.24 -16.48 -27.66
CA TYR A 95 16.97 -17.14 -27.40
C TYR A 95 16.39 -16.72 -26.06
N ALA A 96 15.07 -16.61 -25.98
CA ALA A 96 14.35 -16.29 -24.75
C ALA A 96 13.22 -17.29 -24.51
N TRP A 97 12.97 -17.63 -23.25
CA TRP A 97 11.77 -18.36 -22.85
C TRP A 97 10.63 -17.38 -22.65
N ILE A 98 9.58 -17.51 -23.46
CA ILE A 98 8.43 -16.59 -23.47
C ILE A 98 7.13 -17.24 -22.96
N ALA A 99 7.13 -18.56 -22.74
CA ALA A 99 5.97 -19.24 -22.18
C ALA A 99 5.83 -18.90 -20.69
N PRO A 100 4.68 -18.38 -20.26
CA PRO A 100 4.45 -18.10 -18.86
C PRO A 100 4.35 -19.40 -18.05
N ALA A 101 4.90 -19.39 -16.84
CA ALA A 101 4.54 -20.39 -15.85
C ALA A 101 3.06 -20.22 -15.53
N ALA A 102 2.28 -21.27 -15.77
CA ALA A 102 0.90 -21.30 -15.31
C ALA A 102 0.92 -21.47 -13.79
N VAL A 103 0.15 -20.63 -13.11
CA VAL A 103 -0.14 -20.83 -11.70
C VAL A 103 -1.11 -22.01 -11.65
N ASP A 104 -0.74 -23.10 -10.98
CA ASP A 104 -1.65 -24.22 -10.82
C ASP A 104 -2.95 -23.70 -10.18
N ALA A 105 -4.10 -24.17 -10.65
CA ALA A 105 -5.40 -23.85 -10.05
C ALA A 105 -5.42 -24.40 -8.63
N SER A 106 -5.00 -23.57 -7.68
CA SER A 106 -5.08 -23.87 -6.27
C SER A 106 -6.50 -23.49 -5.82
N PRO A 107 -7.18 -24.31 -5.01
CA PRO A 107 -8.51 -23.96 -4.53
C PRO A 107 -8.45 -22.57 -3.89
N ALA A 108 -9.38 -21.69 -4.27
CA ALA A 108 -9.45 -20.31 -3.78
C ALA A 108 -9.71 -20.21 -2.26
N SER A 109 -9.82 -21.34 -1.57
CA SER A 109 -10.10 -21.41 -0.14
C SER A 109 -9.04 -20.68 0.68
N GLY A 110 -9.45 -19.61 1.36
CA GLY A 110 -8.56 -18.75 2.17
C GLY A 110 -7.66 -17.82 1.35
N ALA A 111 -7.86 -17.71 0.03
CA ALA A 111 -7.13 -16.76 -0.79
C ALA A 111 -7.55 -15.32 -0.47
N PHE A 112 -6.61 -14.38 -0.59
CA PHE A 112 -6.95 -12.96 -0.51
C PHE A 112 -7.79 -12.53 -1.72
N LEU A 113 -7.39 -13.01 -2.91
CA LEU A 113 -8.04 -12.71 -4.18
C LEU A 113 -8.13 -13.98 -5.01
N ALA A 114 -9.30 -14.28 -5.58
CA ALA A 114 -9.46 -15.32 -6.57
C ALA A 114 -9.85 -14.74 -7.94
N ILE A 115 -9.18 -15.17 -9.01
CA ILE A 115 -9.52 -14.81 -10.38
C ILE A 115 -10.50 -15.85 -10.89
N GLY A 116 -11.76 -15.45 -10.99
CA GLY A 116 -12.89 -16.34 -11.15
C GLY A 116 -14.23 -15.71 -10.72
N PRO A 117 -15.37 -16.18 -11.25
CA PRO A 117 -15.47 -17.14 -12.34
C PRO A 117 -15.04 -16.54 -13.68
N VAL A 118 -14.55 -17.38 -14.58
CA VAL A 118 -14.21 -17.03 -15.96
C VAL A 118 -15.30 -17.55 -16.88
N ARG A 119 -15.91 -16.64 -17.64
CA ARG A 119 -16.98 -16.94 -18.59
C ARG A 119 -16.49 -16.57 -19.98
N ALA A 120 -16.41 -17.54 -20.87
CA ALA A 120 -16.10 -17.33 -22.28
C ALA A 120 -17.30 -17.84 -23.10
N GLY A 121 -17.81 -17.01 -24.01
CA GLY A 121 -18.91 -17.38 -24.91
C GLY A 121 -18.51 -18.32 -26.06
N PHE A 122 -17.34 -18.95 -25.98
CA PHE A 122 -16.70 -19.72 -27.06
C PHE A 122 -16.28 -21.10 -26.53
N GLY A 123 -16.15 -22.10 -27.41
CA GLY A 123 -15.75 -23.46 -27.04
C GLY A 123 -14.36 -23.51 -26.39
N SER A 124 -14.00 -24.65 -25.80
CA SER A 124 -12.70 -24.89 -25.13
C SER A 124 -11.48 -24.93 -26.08
N SER A 125 -11.69 -24.75 -27.38
CA SER A 125 -10.68 -24.85 -28.42
C SER A 125 -10.76 -23.64 -29.35
N GLY A 126 -9.62 -23.04 -29.66
CA GLY A 126 -9.53 -21.78 -30.43
C GLY A 126 -8.45 -20.85 -29.86
N TRP A 127 -8.04 -19.87 -30.67
CA TRP A 127 -7.07 -18.86 -30.23
C TRP A 127 -7.64 -17.98 -29.12
N GLU A 128 -8.96 -17.83 -29.04
CA GLU A 128 -9.67 -17.05 -28.03
C GLU A 128 -9.57 -17.69 -26.64
N ALA A 129 -9.75 -19.01 -26.57
CA ALA A 129 -9.63 -19.77 -25.33
C ALA A 129 -8.18 -19.80 -24.84
N GLU A 130 -7.21 -19.77 -25.76
CA GLU A 130 -5.79 -19.65 -25.42
C GLU A 130 -5.44 -18.24 -24.94
N ALA A 131 -5.88 -17.19 -25.65
CA ALA A 131 -5.68 -15.80 -25.27
C ALA A 131 -6.31 -15.50 -23.90
N ALA A 132 -7.52 -16.00 -23.62
CA ALA A 132 -8.17 -15.84 -22.31
C ALA A 132 -7.38 -16.52 -21.18
N ARG A 133 -6.87 -17.75 -21.40
CA ARG A 133 -6.03 -18.45 -20.41
C ARG A 133 -4.74 -17.70 -20.14
N TYR A 134 -4.05 -17.27 -21.19
CA TYR A 134 -2.81 -16.50 -21.07
C TYR A 134 -3.08 -15.18 -20.31
N PHE A 135 -4.17 -14.49 -20.63
CA PHE A 135 -4.57 -13.26 -19.96
C PHE A 135 -4.85 -13.48 -18.46
N VAL A 136 -5.54 -14.57 -18.10
CA VAL A 136 -5.80 -14.95 -16.70
C VAL A 136 -4.49 -15.20 -15.94
N ASP A 137 -3.57 -15.96 -16.53
CA ASP A 137 -2.26 -16.25 -15.92
C ASP A 137 -1.42 -14.96 -15.76
N GLY A 138 -1.43 -14.08 -16.77
CA GLY A 138 -0.78 -12.77 -16.73
C GLY A 138 -1.37 -11.86 -15.65
N LEU A 139 -2.70 -11.85 -15.52
CA LEU A 139 -3.41 -11.08 -14.51
C LEU A 139 -3.09 -11.59 -13.10
N ALA A 140 -3.02 -12.90 -12.90
CA ALA A 140 -2.63 -13.51 -11.62
C ALA A 140 -1.23 -13.05 -11.18
N ARG A 141 -0.25 -13.11 -12.09
CA ARG A 141 1.11 -12.61 -11.83
C ARG A 141 1.13 -11.12 -11.52
N ALA A 142 0.35 -10.33 -12.25
CA ALA A 142 0.25 -8.89 -12.02
C ALA A 142 -0.31 -8.56 -10.62
N PHE A 143 -1.33 -9.28 -10.15
CA PHE A 143 -1.84 -9.13 -8.79
C PHE A 143 -0.83 -9.59 -7.73
N ASP A 144 -0.15 -10.71 -7.96
CA ASP A 144 0.86 -11.23 -7.02
C ASP A 144 2.03 -10.24 -6.84
N GLN A 145 2.46 -9.60 -7.92
CA GLN A 145 3.50 -8.55 -7.89
C GLN A 145 3.02 -7.23 -7.28
N ALA A 146 1.75 -6.89 -7.48
CA ALA A 146 1.18 -5.62 -7.03
C ALA A 146 0.68 -5.65 -5.57
N THR A 147 0.51 -6.84 -4.97
CA THR A 147 0.04 -7.01 -3.59
C THR A 147 1.19 -7.33 -2.62
N VAL A 148 0.95 -7.14 -1.31
CA VAL A 148 1.96 -7.43 -0.29
C VAL A 148 2.27 -8.92 -0.22
N ARG A 149 3.54 -9.26 -0.05
CA ARG A 149 4.01 -10.64 0.17
C ARG A 149 3.21 -11.34 1.27
N GLY A 150 2.57 -12.47 0.94
CA GLY A 150 1.71 -13.24 1.85
C GLY A 150 0.21 -13.10 1.59
N LYS A 151 -0.22 -12.22 0.69
CA LYS A 151 -1.60 -12.18 0.18
C LYS A 151 -1.74 -13.14 -1.00
N ALA A 152 -2.22 -14.37 -0.73
CA ALA A 152 -2.34 -15.38 -1.78
C ALA A 152 -3.34 -14.97 -2.88
N VAL A 153 -2.90 -15.01 -4.13
CA VAL A 153 -3.74 -14.88 -5.33
C VAL A 153 -3.95 -16.28 -5.90
N ALA A 154 -5.21 -16.66 -6.10
CA ALA A 154 -5.59 -17.94 -6.68
C ALA A 154 -6.29 -17.77 -8.04
N ILE A 155 -6.14 -18.75 -8.91
CA ILE A 155 -6.92 -18.85 -10.15
C ILE A 155 -7.97 -19.94 -9.94
N ASP A 156 -9.24 -19.56 -10.00
CA ASP A 156 -10.38 -20.47 -9.83
C ASP A 156 -11.43 -20.16 -10.91
N PRO A 157 -11.26 -20.66 -12.14
CA PRO A 157 -12.13 -20.32 -13.26
C PRO A 157 -13.60 -20.67 -13.03
N ASP A 158 -13.87 -21.65 -12.18
CA ASP A 158 -15.19 -22.13 -11.84
C ASP A 158 -15.65 -21.69 -10.45
N CYS A 159 -15.02 -20.63 -9.90
CA CYS A 159 -15.32 -20.10 -8.57
C CYS A 159 -16.85 -19.96 -8.36
N PRO A 160 -17.43 -20.72 -7.42
CA PRO A 160 -18.86 -20.73 -7.19
C PRO A 160 -19.31 -19.44 -6.49
N GLU A 161 -20.62 -19.19 -6.45
CA GLU A 161 -21.19 -18.09 -5.65
C GLU A 161 -20.93 -18.29 -4.15
N ALA A 162 -20.97 -17.20 -3.38
CA ALA A 162 -20.59 -17.19 -1.97
C ALA A 162 -21.35 -18.21 -1.09
N ASP A 163 -22.63 -18.48 -1.37
CA ASP A 163 -23.42 -19.44 -0.56
C ASP A 163 -23.05 -20.90 -0.86
N ALA A 164 -22.42 -21.15 -2.01
CA ALA A 164 -22.04 -22.48 -2.49
C ALA A 164 -20.53 -22.71 -2.40
N PHE A 165 -19.76 -21.79 -1.80
CA PHE A 165 -18.31 -21.88 -1.76
C PHE A 165 -17.83 -22.92 -0.73
N PRO A 166 -17.01 -23.91 -1.12
CA PRO A 166 -16.52 -24.93 -0.21
C PRO A 166 -15.38 -24.38 0.68
N GLY A 167 -15.47 -24.61 1.98
CA GLY A 167 -14.41 -24.25 2.93
C GLY A 167 -14.40 -22.76 3.28
N THR A 168 -13.21 -22.17 3.37
CA THR A 168 -13.09 -20.74 3.74
C THR A 168 -13.14 -19.90 2.47
N PRO A 169 -14.14 -19.03 2.27
CA PRO A 169 -14.25 -18.26 1.03
C PRO A 169 -13.07 -17.29 0.83
N PRO A 170 -12.69 -16.97 -0.42
CA PRO A 170 -11.75 -15.89 -0.68
C PRO A 170 -12.35 -14.56 -0.22
N HIS A 171 -11.51 -13.57 0.08
CA HIS A 171 -12.01 -12.25 0.49
C HIS A 171 -12.60 -11.49 -0.72
N TYR A 172 -11.92 -11.57 -1.86
CA TYR A 172 -12.29 -10.86 -3.08
C TYR A 172 -12.24 -11.78 -4.29
N THR A 173 -13.08 -11.49 -5.28
CA THR A 173 -13.02 -12.16 -6.59
C THR A 173 -12.92 -11.17 -7.75
N VAL A 174 -12.22 -11.59 -8.81
CA VAL A 174 -12.22 -10.92 -10.11
C VAL A 174 -12.89 -11.85 -11.12
N GLY A 175 -14.18 -11.63 -11.34
CA GLY A 175 -14.92 -12.33 -12.38
C GLY A 175 -14.56 -11.77 -13.76
N LEU A 176 -14.33 -12.66 -14.73
CA LEU A 176 -13.95 -12.28 -16.10
C LEU A 176 -14.99 -12.79 -17.08
N HIS A 177 -15.43 -11.91 -17.99
CA HIS A 177 -16.33 -12.26 -19.08
C HIS A 177 -15.70 -11.89 -20.42
N PHE A 178 -15.42 -12.89 -21.25
CA PHE A 178 -14.78 -12.75 -22.55
C PHE A 178 -15.80 -12.85 -23.68
N VAL A 179 -15.78 -11.88 -24.59
CA VAL A 179 -16.68 -11.78 -25.76
C VAL A 179 -15.88 -11.37 -27.00
N ILE A 180 -16.20 -11.90 -28.18
CA ILE A 180 -15.66 -11.44 -29.45
C ILE A 180 -16.49 -10.24 -29.90
N GLY A 181 -15.84 -9.10 -30.05
CA GLY A 181 -16.43 -7.88 -30.60
C GLY A 181 -16.75 -8.03 -32.09
N HIS A 182 -17.57 -7.12 -32.62
CA HIS A 182 -17.92 -7.10 -34.05
C HIS A 182 -16.73 -6.89 -34.99
N ASP A 183 -15.63 -6.37 -34.47
CA ASP A 183 -14.35 -6.17 -35.15
C ASP A 183 -13.43 -7.41 -35.09
N GLY A 184 -13.91 -8.52 -34.53
CA GLY A 184 -13.16 -9.77 -34.39
C GLY A 184 -12.16 -9.77 -33.24
N ARG A 185 -12.15 -8.74 -32.38
CA ARG A 185 -11.24 -8.65 -31.23
C ARG A 185 -11.85 -9.28 -29.98
N LEU A 186 -11.00 -9.82 -29.11
CA LEU A 186 -11.44 -10.43 -27.85
C LEU A 186 -11.57 -9.35 -26.76
N ASP A 187 -12.79 -8.97 -26.41
CA ASP A 187 -13.07 -8.08 -25.30
C ASP A 187 -13.19 -8.86 -23.99
N CYS A 188 -12.64 -8.29 -22.92
CA CYS A 188 -12.76 -8.78 -21.55
C CYS A 188 -13.46 -7.74 -20.68
N THR A 189 -14.47 -8.16 -19.92
CA THR A 189 -15.03 -7.39 -18.82
C THR A 189 -14.60 -8.03 -17.51
N ALA A 190 -13.89 -7.28 -16.69
CA ALA A 190 -13.37 -7.70 -15.39
C ALA A 190 -14.13 -7.01 -14.26
N MET A 191 -14.69 -7.81 -13.34
CA MET A 191 -15.51 -7.34 -12.22
C MET A 191 -14.89 -7.75 -10.89
N LEU A 192 -14.42 -6.78 -10.11
CA LEU A 192 -13.94 -7.00 -8.75
C LEU A 192 -15.10 -6.97 -7.76
N ARG A 193 -15.19 -7.95 -6.86
CA ARG A 193 -16.24 -8.06 -5.84
C ARG A 193 -15.68 -8.35 -4.45
N ASP A 194 -16.35 -7.84 -3.42
CA ASP A 194 -16.31 -8.38 -2.06
C ASP A 194 -17.12 -9.67 -2.09
N PHE A 195 -16.41 -10.80 -1.98
CA PHE A 195 -16.98 -12.10 -2.28
C PHE A 195 -18.03 -12.52 -1.24
N PRO A 196 -17.74 -12.51 0.08
CA PRO A 196 -18.76 -12.84 1.09
C PRO A 196 -20.00 -11.95 1.04
N ARG A 197 -19.84 -10.65 0.74
CA ARG A 197 -20.95 -9.68 0.72
C ARG A 197 -21.62 -9.51 -0.64
N ARG A 198 -21.13 -10.19 -1.68
CA ARG A 198 -21.60 -10.08 -3.08
C ARG A 198 -21.65 -8.64 -3.61
N ARG A 199 -20.77 -7.77 -3.14
CA ARG A 199 -20.76 -6.35 -3.50
C ARG A 199 -19.78 -6.09 -4.64
N LEU A 200 -20.25 -5.50 -5.74
CA LEU A 200 -19.38 -5.03 -6.82
C LEU A 200 -18.55 -3.84 -6.33
N LEU A 201 -17.23 -3.94 -6.42
CA LEU A 201 -16.29 -2.91 -5.98
C LEU A 201 -15.73 -2.13 -7.17
N ALA A 202 -15.45 -2.81 -8.29
CA ALA A 202 -14.96 -2.18 -9.52
C ALA A 202 -15.33 -3.00 -10.75
N ASN A 203 -15.45 -2.34 -11.90
CA ASN A 203 -15.64 -2.97 -13.20
C ASN A 203 -14.77 -2.27 -14.25
N ARG A 204 -14.09 -3.05 -15.10
CA ARG A 204 -13.27 -2.55 -16.22
C ARG A 204 -13.53 -3.37 -17.46
N ARG A 205 -13.56 -2.70 -18.60
CA ARG A 205 -13.61 -3.32 -19.92
C ARG A 205 -12.30 -3.01 -20.65
N LEU A 206 -11.74 -4.01 -21.31
CA LEU A 206 -10.54 -3.88 -22.11
C LEU A 206 -10.60 -4.84 -23.29
N THR A 207 -9.83 -4.54 -24.33
CA THR A 207 -9.65 -5.43 -25.48
C THR A 207 -8.33 -6.18 -25.33
N VAL A 208 -8.41 -7.51 -25.32
CA VAL A 208 -7.29 -8.44 -25.29
C VAL A 208 -6.74 -8.57 -26.71
N ALA A 209 -5.41 -8.51 -26.85
CA ALA A 209 -4.77 -8.65 -28.14
C ALA A 209 -5.06 -10.03 -28.76
N ALA A 210 -5.23 -10.08 -30.08
CA ALA A 210 -5.50 -11.32 -30.81
C ALA A 210 -4.30 -12.28 -30.81
N ASP A 211 -3.09 -11.74 -30.67
CA ASP A 211 -1.89 -12.55 -30.47
C ASP A 211 -1.82 -13.00 -29.01
N ALA A 212 -2.23 -14.25 -28.77
CA ALA A 212 -2.18 -14.89 -27.46
C ALA A 212 -0.76 -14.96 -26.86
N HIS A 213 0.28 -14.69 -27.66
CA HIS A 213 1.69 -14.70 -27.25
C HIS A 213 2.33 -13.32 -27.17
N ALA A 214 1.64 -12.25 -27.59
CA ALA A 214 2.10 -10.89 -27.33
C ALA A 214 2.01 -10.61 -25.82
N ALA A 215 3.14 -10.29 -25.19
CA ALA A 215 3.27 -10.12 -23.74
C ALA A 215 2.13 -9.23 -23.16
N PRO A 216 1.11 -9.81 -22.51
CA PRO A 216 0.00 -9.06 -21.93
C PRO A 216 0.40 -8.42 -20.61
N GLU A 217 1.70 -8.42 -20.28
CA GLU A 217 2.22 -7.95 -18.99
C GLU A 217 1.78 -6.52 -18.72
N ALA A 218 1.86 -5.63 -19.71
CA ALA A 218 1.40 -4.25 -19.56
C ALA A 218 -0.13 -4.14 -19.37
N PRO A 219 -1.00 -4.69 -20.26
CA PRO A 219 -2.44 -4.68 -20.06
C PRO A 219 -2.91 -5.36 -18.75
N CYS A 220 -2.31 -6.49 -18.37
CA CYS A 220 -2.61 -7.18 -17.12
C CYS A 220 -2.18 -6.35 -15.91
N ALA A 221 -1.00 -5.73 -15.95
CA ALA A 221 -0.52 -4.85 -14.87
C ALA A 221 -1.41 -3.59 -14.73
N GLU A 222 -1.84 -2.99 -15.84
CA GLU A 222 -2.78 -1.87 -15.83
C GLU A 222 -4.14 -2.27 -15.28
N LEU A 223 -4.69 -3.40 -15.72
CA LEU A 223 -5.96 -3.91 -15.21
C LEU A 223 -5.87 -4.24 -13.72
N ALA A 224 -4.84 -4.98 -13.29
CA ALA A 224 -4.64 -5.33 -11.88
C ALA A 224 -4.54 -4.07 -11.03
N ARG A 225 -3.73 -3.08 -11.44
CA ARG A 225 -3.60 -1.79 -10.76
C ARG A 225 -4.95 -1.08 -10.66
N SER A 226 -5.69 -0.98 -11.77
CA SER A 226 -6.98 -0.31 -11.78
C SER A 226 -8.05 -1.02 -10.92
N LEU A 227 -8.03 -2.34 -10.86
CA LEU A 227 -8.94 -3.09 -9.99
C LEU A 227 -8.52 -2.95 -8.51
N LEU A 228 -7.21 -2.99 -8.20
CA LEU A 228 -6.70 -2.71 -6.86
C LEU A 228 -6.99 -1.27 -6.41
N ASP A 229 -7.00 -0.30 -7.33
CA ASP A 229 -7.45 1.06 -7.04
C ASP A 229 -8.91 1.05 -6.63
N GLY A 230 -9.78 0.42 -7.43
CA GLY A 230 -11.19 0.26 -7.07
C GLY A 230 -11.41 -0.48 -5.75
N LEU A 231 -10.60 -1.49 -5.45
CA LEU A 231 -10.58 -2.17 -4.17
C LEU A 231 -10.23 -1.21 -3.03
N TRP A 232 -9.11 -0.50 -3.17
CA TRP A 232 -8.61 0.47 -2.21
C TRP A 232 -9.65 1.54 -1.92
N PHE A 233 -10.26 2.10 -2.97
CA PHE A 233 -11.36 3.05 -2.84
C PHE A 233 -12.54 2.43 -2.10
N SER A 234 -12.99 1.22 -2.47
CA SER A 234 -14.15 0.59 -1.82
C SER A 234 -13.97 0.25 -0.33
N MET A 235 -12.71 0.12 0.14
CA MET A 235 -12.36 -0.08 1.54
C MET A 235 -12.36 1.24 2.34
N ASN A 236 -12.18 2.38 1.65
CA ASN A 236 -12.12 3.71 2.27
C ASN A 236 -13.38 4.56 2.05
N TYR A 237 -14.07 4.36 0.93
CA TYR A 237 -15.44 4.81 0.62
C TYR A 237 -16.42 3.92 1.37
N THR A 238 -16.57 4.14 2.67
CA THR A 238 -17.68 3.55 3.43
C THR A 238 -19.00 4.24 3.06
N ARG A 239 -19.49 4.03 1.84
CA ARG A 239 -20.92 4.19 1.55
C ARG A 239 -21.62 2.87 1.88
N ARG A 240 -22.46 2.92 2.92
CA ARG A 240 -23.38 1.88 3.44
C ARG A 240 -22.80 0.93 4.48
N TYR A 241 -22.55 1.46 5.68
CA TYR A 241 -22.94 0.91 6.98
C TYR A 241 -22.85 2.11 7.95
N PRO A 242 -23.78 2.32 8.91
CA PRO A 242 -23.55 3.32 9.94
C PRO A 242 -22.20 2.98 10.63
N PRO A 243 -21.29 3.95 10.78
CA PRO A 243 -20.01 3.68 11.40
C PRO A 243 -20.20 3.11 12.80
N ALA A 244 -19.38 2.10 13.15
CA ALA A 244 -19.41 1.49 14.46
C ALA A 244 -18.81 2.43 15.51
N ALA A 245 -19.20 2.22 16.77
CA ALA A 245 -18.71 3.03 17.88
C ALA A 245 -17.18 2.95 18.05
N ASP A 246 -16.51 1.91 17.54
CA ASP A 246 -15.06 1.70 17.59
C ASP A 246 -14.36 1.92 16.23
N ASP A 247 -15.03 2.56 15.26
CA ASP A 247 -14.47 2.75 13.92
C ASP A 247 -13.18 3.59 13.93
N GLU A 248 -12.23 3.16 13.11
CA GLU A 248 -10.95 3.85 12.97
C GLU A 248 -11.10 5.18 12.20
N PRO A 249 -10.40 6.25 12.63
CA PRO A 249 -10.34 7.50 11.87
C PRO A 249 -9.90 7.28 10.42
N LEU A 250 -10.44 8.09 9.50
CA LEU A 250 -10.17 7.98 8.06
C LEU A 250 -8.67 7.90 7.73
N ALA A 251 -7.82 8.72 8.35
CA ALA A 251 -6.37 8.71 8.11
C ALA A 251 -5.71 7.36 8.42
N LEU A 252 -6.15 6.69 9.48
CA LEU A 252 -5.61 5.40 9.89
C LEU A 252 -6.10 4.28 8.97
N ARG A 253 -7.38 4.33 8.59
CA ARG A 253 -7.95 3.43 7.58
C ARG A 253 -7.20 3.54 6.26
N LEU A 254 -7.04 4.76 5.73
CA LEU A 254 -6.32 5.05 4.49
C LEU A 254 -4.92 4.44 4.49
N HIS A 255 -4.17 4.68 5.56
CA HIS A 255 -2.82 4.15 5.68
C HIS A 255 -2.81 2.63 5.88
N GLY A 256 -3.74 2.07 6.66
CA GLY A 256 -3.90 0.63 6.83
C GLY A 256 -4.17 -0.06 5.51
N THR A 257 -5.13 0.43 4.73
CA THR A 257 -5.47 -0.07 3.39
C THR A 257 -4.31 0.08 2.43
N ALA A 258 -3.63 1.24 2.40
CA ALA A 258 -2.47 1.44 1.56
C ALA A 258 -1.37 0.41 1.89
N ARG A 259 -1.14 0.14 3.18
CA ARG A 259 -0.17 -0.87 3.62
C ARG A 259 -0.59 -2.30 3.28
N GLU A 260 -1.89 -2.60 3.27
CA GLU A 260 -2.38 -3.94 2.88
C GLU A 260 -2.24 -4.21 1.38
N LEU A 261 -2.27 -3.17 0.56
CA LEU A 261 -2.30 -3.26 -0.89
C LEU A 261 -1.00 -2.85 -1.60
N ALA A 262 -0.10 -2.09 -0.96
CA ALA A 262 1.13 -1.60 -1.59
C ALA A 262 2.34 -2.50 -1.26
N ALA A 263 3.12 -2.86 -2.28
CA ALA A 263 4.28 -3.73 -2.16
C ALA A 263 5.45 -3.13 -1.34
N ASP A 264 5.54 -1.80 -1.20
CA ASP A 264 6.61 -1.10 -0.47
C ASP A 264 6.07 -0.24 0.68
N TRP A 265 6.63 -0.46 1.87
CA TRP A 265 6.27 0.20 3.13
C TRP A 265 6.62 1.70 3.13
N ALA A 266 7.77 2.06 2.53
CA ALA A 266 8.36 3.41 2.62
C ALA A 266 7.62 4.43 1.74
N THR A 267 6.79 3.95 0.83
CA THR A 267 6.10 4.75 -0.20
C THR A 267 4.58 4.72 -0.08
N SER A 268 4.02 4.05 0.94
CA SER A 268 2.56 3.85 1.11
C SER A 268 1.72 5.15 1.03
N TRP A 269 2.19 6.26 1.62
CA TRP A 269 1.48 7.55 1.51
C TRP A 269 1.66 8.21 0.14
N ARG A 270 2.83 8.10 -0.50
CA ARG A 270 3.07 8.62 -1.86
C ARG A 270 2.19 7.91 -2.87
N GLU A 271 2.05 6.60 -2.67
CA GLU A 271 1.18 5.77 -3.48
C GLU A 271 -0.30 6.12 -3.23
N ALA A 272 -0.71 6.32 -1.98
CA ALA A 272 -2.05 6.81 -1.65
C ALA A 272 -2.32 8.18 -2.30
N GLU A 273 -1.40 9.13 -2.18
CA GLU A 273 -1.50 10.46 -2.79
C GLU A 273 -1.60 10.35 -4.32
N ARG A 274 -0.72 9.58 -4.96
CA ARG A 274 -0.71 9.35 -6.41
C ARG A 274 -2.04 8.77 -6.89
N ARG A 275 -2.57 7.76 -6.18
CA ARG A 275 -3.86 7.13 -6.50
C ARG A 275 -5.01 8.13 -6.38
N LEU A 276 -5.05 8.90 -5.30
CA LEU A 276 -6.07 9.93 -5.08
C LEU A 276 -6.02 11.04 -6.13
N ARG A 277 -4.82 11.52 -6.48
CA ARG A 277 -4.65 12.51 -7.55
C ARG A 277 -5.10 11.97 -8.91
N THR A 278 -4.74 10.72 -9.23
CA THR A 278 -5.17 10.06 -10.48
C THR A 278 -6.70 9.95 -10.52
N TRP A 279 -7.33 9.58 -9.41
CA TRP A 279 -8.78 9.49 -9.30
C TRP A 279 -9.46 10.85 -9.46
N LEU A 280 -9.00 11.87 -8.74
CA LEU A 280 -9.56 13.23 -8.83
C LEU A 280 -9.34 13.87 -10.20
N ALA A 281 -8.31 13.48 -10.94
CA ALA A 281 -8.15 13.90 -12.34
C ALA A 281 -9.27 13.33 -13.25
N ALA A 282 -9.78 12.13 -12.95
CA ALA A 282 -10.88 11.51 -13.68
C ALA A 282 -12.27 11.88 -13.12
N SER A 283 -12.35 12.15 -11.82
CA SER A 283 -13.57 12.47 -11.07
C SER A 283 -13.35 13.69 -10.16
N PRO A 284 -13.25 14.92 -10.70
CA PRO A 284 -12.89 16.10 -9.91
C PRO A 284 -13.90 16.47 -8.82
N GLU A 285 -15.18 16.13 -9.06
CA GLU A 285 -16.31 16.47 -8.18
C GLU A 285 -16.51 15.47 -7.03
N ASP A 286 -15.56 14.57 -6.79
CA ASP A 286 -15.71 13.52 -5.79
C ASP A 286 -15.25 13.98 -4.39
N PRO A 287 -16.19 14.32 -3.48
CA PRO A 287 -15.85 15.01 -2.24
C PRO A 287 -15.15 14.09 -1.22
N GLU A 288 -15.46 12.80 -1.23
CA GLU A 288 -14.82 11.82 -0.34
C GLU A 288 -13.34 11.65 -0.71
N ALA A 289 -13.02 11.53 -2.00
CA ALA A 289 -11.64 11.46 -2.50
C ALA A 289 -10.87 12.76 -2.22
N ALA A 290 -11.51 13.92 -2.37
CA ALA A 290 -10.89 15.20 -2.03
C ALA A 290 -10.49 15.27 -0.54
N LEU A 291 -11.37 14.83 0.37
CA LEU A 291 -11.05 14.75 1.80
C LEU A 291 -10.01 13.69 2.14
N MET A 292 -9.98 12.56 1.42
CA MET A 292 -8.93 11.56 1.54
C MET A 292 -7.58 12.12 1.09
N LEU A 293 -7.53 12.94 0.03
CA LEU A 293 -6.31 13.61 -0.41
C LEU A 293 -5.86 14.63 0.64
N ALA A 294 -6.74 15.50 1.11
CA ALA A 294 -6.42 16.46 2.17
C ALA A 294 -5.90 15.76 3.45
N THR A 295 -6.53 14.64 3.83
CA THR A 295 -6.08 13.80 4.94
C THR A 295 -4.71 13.16 4.69
N THR A 296 -4.44 12.70 3.47
CA THR A 296 -3.15 12.14 3.06
C THR A 296 -2.05 13.19 3.09
N LEU A 297 -2.32 14.41 2.63
CA LEU A 297 -1.41 15.55 2.66
C LEU A 297 -1.03 15.97 4.08
N HIS A 298 -1.93 15.83 5.05
CA HIS A 298 -1.57 16.00 6.47
C HIS A 298 -0.75 14.80 6.99
N THR A 299 -1.19 13.58 6.67
CA THR A 299 -0.60 12.34 7.20
C THR A 299 0.84 12.13 6.72
N LYS A 300 1.23 12.65 5.55
CA LYS A 300 2.60 12.56 5.06
C LYS A 300 3.62 13.19 6.02
N TYR A 301 3.25 14.28 6.69
CA TYR A 301 4.09 14.92 7.71
C TYR A 301 4.22 14.08 8.98
N VAL A 302 3.15 13.39 9.36
CA VAL A 302 3.17 12.47 10.53
C VAL A 302 4.13 11.32 10.28
N LEU A 303 4.25 10.85 9.03
CA LEU A 303 5.05 9.69 8.66
C LEU A 303 6.49 10.02 8.22
N GLN A 304 6.72 11.16 7.56
CA GLN A 304 8.01 11.54 6.95
C GLN A 304 8.40 13.00 7.21
N GLY A 305 7.87 13.62 8.26
CA GLY A 305 8.15 15.02 8.59
C GLY A 305 9.65 15.37 8.63
N PRO A 306 10.51 14.60 9.32
CA PRO A 306 11.94 14.87 9.36
C PRO A 306 12.60 14.92 7.98
N GLU A 307 12.34 13.94 7.12
CA GLU A 307 12.91 13.86 5.79
C GLU A 307 12.36 14.94 4.84
N LEU A 308 11.04 15.16 4.88
CA LEU A 308 10.37 16.16 4.04
C LEU A 308 10.88 17.57 4.33
N LEU A 309 10.97 17.92 5.62
CA LEU A 309 11.36 19.26 6.07
C LEU A 309 12.88 19.47 6.09
N ALA A 310 13.66 18.40 5.96
CA ALA A 310 15.08 18.48 5.65
C ALA A 310 15.33 18.79 4.17
N ALA A 311 14.49 18.29 3.26
CA ALA A 311 14.66 18.45 1.82
C ALA A 311 14.10 19.79 1.28
N GLY A 312 13.12 20.38 1.95
CA GLY A 312 12.49 21.63 1.55
C GLY A 312 11.32 22.01 2.46
N ASP A 313 10.51 22.98 2.06
CA ASP A 313 9.34 23.39 2.82
C ASP A 313 8.06 23.40 1.95
N PRO A 314 7.41 22.24 1.77
CA PRO A 314 6.17 22.14 1.00
C PRO A 314 4.93 22.61 1.77
N ARG A 315 5.06 22.99 3.06
CA ARG A 315 3.92 23.26 3.95
C ARG A 315 2.96 24.31 3.41
N PRO A 316 3.40 25.47 2.89
CA PRO A 316 2.45 26.50 2.43
C PRO A 316 1.57 26.02 1.26
N ALA A 317 2.15 25.29 0.31
CA ALA A 317 1.40 24.76 -0.84
C ALA A 317 0.43 23.66 -0.39
N ASP A 318 0.89 22.77 0.49
CA ASP A 318 0.08 21.69 1.02
C ASP A 318 -1.07 22.18 1.89
N GLU A 319 -0.86 23.22 2.71
CA GLU A 319 -1.92 23.82 3.54
C GLU A 319 -2.99 24.49 2.68
N ALA A 320 -2.58 25.24 1.65
CA ALA A 320 -3.51 25.83 0.69
C ALA A 320 -4.33 24.76 -0.05
N GLU A 321 -3.70 23.65 -0.45
CA GLU A 321 -4.39 22.53 -1.09
C GLU A 321 -5.32 21.81 -0.11
N MET A 322 -4.87 21.54 1.12
CA MET A 322 -5.68 20.95 2.19
C MET A 322 -6.94 21.79 2.47
N GLN A 323 -6.78 23.11 2.55
CA GLN A 323 -7.89 24.05 2.71
C GLN A 323 -8.88 23.95 1.55
N ALA A 324 -8.41 24.16 0.31
CA ALA A 324 -9.27 24.18 -0.87
C ALA A 324 -10.06 22.88 -1.05
N LEU A 325 -9.39 21.72 -0.90
CA LEU A 325 -10.04 20.41 -1.01
C LEU A 325 -11.09 20.21 0.09
N THR A 326 -10.76 20.59 1.33
CA THR A 326 -11.66 20.40 2.48
C THR A 326 -12.88 21.29 2.37
N GLU A 327 -12.71 22.58 2.07
CA GLU A 327 -13.81 23.54 1.94
C GLU A 327 -14.78 23.16 0.83
N ALA A 328 -14.27 22.71 -0.32
CA ALA A 328 -15.08 22.26 -1.44
C ALA A 328 -15.86 20.97 -1.11
N ALA A 329 -15.23 20.02 -0.43
CA ALA A 329 -15.81 18.69 -0.20
C ALA A 329 -16.82 18.62 0.97
N LEU A 330 -16.59 19.40 2.03
CA LEU A 330 -17.31 19.27 3.30
C LEU A 330 -18.86 19.39 3.20
N PRO A 331 -19.44 20.27 2.36
CA PRO A 331 -20.88 20.33 2.15
C PRO A 331 -21.49 19.04 1.57
N HIS A 332 -20.68 18.20 0.91
CA HIS A 332 -21.14 17.05 0.14
C HIS A 332 -20.92 15.70 0.84
N VAL A 333 -20.37 15.69 2.06
CA VAL A 333 -20.08 14.46 2.84
C VAL A 333 -20.92 14.31 4.11
N GLN A 334 -21.98 15.11 4.29
CA GLN A 334 -22.82 15.13 5.49
C GLN A 334 -23.51 13.78 5.83
N GLY A 335 -23.50 12.81 4.92
CA GLY A 335 -23.95 11.44 5.16
C GLY A 335 -22.88 10.49 5.72
N SER A 336 -21.69 10.98 6.08
CA SER A 336 -20.61 10.16 6.62
C SER A 336 -19.82 10.87 7.71
N ASP A 337 -20.13 10.51 8.97
CA ASP A 337 -19.47 11.02 10.18
C ASP A 337 -17.94 10.99 10.09
N LEU A 338 -17.35 9.90 9.58
CA LEU A 338 -15.91 9.75 9.49
C LEU A 338 -15.25 10.76 8.52
N PHE A 339 -15.95 11.12 7.43
CA PHE A 339 -15.48 12.16 6.52
C PHE A 339 -15.71 13.56 7.08
N VAL A 340 -16.83 13.81 7.77
CA VAL A 340 -17.06 15.08 8.46
C VAL A 340 -16.00 15.32 9.53
N LEU A 341 -15.69 14.31 10.37
CA LEU A 341 -14.64 14.39 11.39
C LEU A 341 -13.24 14.59 10.78
N ALA A 342 -12.94 13.90 9.68
CA ALA A 342 -11.69 14.10 8.96
C ALA A 342 -11.57 15.53 8.41
N GLY A 343 -12.64 16.03 7.78
CA GLY A 343 -12.73 17.40 7.28
C GLY A 343 -12.61 18.43 8.39
N ALA A 344 -13.33 18.27 9.50
CA ALA A 344 -13.22 19.13 10.68
C ALA A 344 -11.76 19.21 11.18
N ARG A 345 -11.08 18.06 11.31
CA ARG A 345 -9.67 18.04 11.73
C ARG A 345 -8.74 18.77 10.77
N ILE A 346 -8.89 18.57 9.46
CA ILE A 346 -8.05 19.25 8.46
C ILE A 346 -8.36 20.74 8.40
N LEU A 347 -9.64 21.10 8.43
CA LEU A 347 -10.09 22.50 8.47
C LEU A 347 -9.50 23.23 9.67
N HIS A 348 -9.56 22.63 10.87
CA HIS A 348 -8.94 23.21 12.06
C HIS A 348 -7.41 23.36 11.92
N PHE A 349 -6.75 22.36 11.31
CA PHE A 349 -5.29 22.32 11.16
C PHE A 349 -4.76 23.35 10.16
N ALA A 350 -5.37 23.42 8.96
CA ALA A 350 -4.87 24.19 7.83
C ALA A 350 -5.55 25.56 7.66
N CYS A 351 -6.71 25.79 8.28
CA CYS A 351 -7.53 27.00 8.05
C CYS A 351 -7.81 27.71 9.39
N PRO A 352 -6.94 28.63 9.84
CA PRO A 352 -7.10 29.32 11.13
C PRO A 352 -8.46 30.02 11.31
N GLU A 353 -9.01 30.59 10.24
CA GLU A 353 -10.28 31.34 10.24
C GLU A 353 -11.50 30.42 10.40
N ALA A 354 -11.34 29.12 10.16
CA ALA A 354 -12.43 28.14 10.16
C ALA A 354 -12.39 27.19 11.38
N ARG A 355 -11.54 27.48 12.39
CA ARG A 355 -11.39 26.63 13.59
C ARG A 355 -12.69 26.45 14.37
N ASP A 356 -13.43 27.53 14.61
CA ASP A 356 -14.71 27.44 15.34
C ASP A 356 -15.74 26.61 14.59
N ARG A 357 -15.73 26.69 13.25
CA ARG A 357 -16.60 25.86 12.39
C ARG A 357 -16.20 24.39 12.48
N ALA A 358 -14.91 24.09 12.46
CA ALA A 358 -14.41 22.73 12.61
C ALA A 358 -14.82 22.09 13.94
N VAL A 359 -14.74 22.85 15.05
CA VAL A 359 -15.18 22.39 16.37
C VAL A 359 -16.66 22.05 16.36
N ARG A 360 -17.52 22.96 15.87
CA ARG A 360 -18.97 22.72 15.78
C ARG A 360 -19.34 21.50 14.96
N LEU A 361 -18.65 21.26 13.84
CA LEU A 361 -18.88 20.06 13.03
C LEU A 361 -18.53 18.77 13.79
N ALA A 362 -17.45 18.79 14.56
CA ALA A 362 -17.07 17.63 15.38
C ALA A 362 -18.05 17.42 16.55
N GLU A 363 -18.55 18.49 17.17
CA GLU A 363 -19.59 18.44 18.20
C GLU A 363 -20.91 17.87 17.65
N GLU A 364 -21.34 18.32 16.48
CA GLU A 364 -22.58 17.83 15.83
C GLU A 364 -22.52 16.32 15.56
N VAL A 365 -21.38 15.82 15.04
CA VAL A 365 -21.15 14.38 14.85
C VAL A 365 -21.06 13.66 16.20
N PHE A 366 -20.52 14.29 17.24
CA PHE A 366 -20.46 13.69 18.56
C PHE A 366 -21.84 13.53 19.21
N GLU A 367 -22.72 14.51 19.03
CA GLU A 367 -24.08 14.50 19.59
C GLU A 367 -25.02 13.56 18.83
N ASN A 368 -24.89 13.50 17.49
CA ASN A 368 -25.89 12.86 16.63
C ASN A 368 -25.36 11.66 15.82
N GLY A 369 -24.03 11.48 15.75
CA GLY A 369 -23.38 10.48 14.91
C GLY A 369 -23.20 9.12 15.60
N THR A 370 -22.82 8.11 14.81
CA THR A 370 -22.57 6.74 15.30
C THR A 370 -21.08 6.42 15.42
N ALA A 371 -20.20 7.25 14.84
CA ALA A 371 -18.74 7.12 14.91
C ALA A 371 -18.12 7.63 16.24
N LEU A 372 -18.71 7.25 17.39
CA LEU A 372 -18.41 7.84 18.71
C LEU A 372 -16.91 7.78 19.07
N GLY A 373 -16.24 6.65 18.85
CA GLY A 373 -14.82 6.50 19.15
C GLY A 373 -13.94 7.47 18.37
N ALA A 374 -14.21 7.66 17.08
CA ALA A 374 -13.51 8.64 16.24
C ALA A 374 -13.87 10.09 16.61
N ALA A 375 -15.12 10.34 17.01
CA ALA A 375 -15.57 11.65 17.47
C ALA A 375 -14.84 12.08 18.74
N TYR A 376 -14.75 11.22 19.77
CA TYR A 376 -13.97 11.48 20.99
C TYR A 376 -12.51 11.82 20.69
N GLY A 377 -11.85 11.02 19.84
CA GLY A 377 -10.45 11.25 19.46
C GLY A 377 -10.23 12.54 18.66
N THR A 378 -11.22 12.94 17.85
CA THR A 378 -11.17 14.17 17.07
C THR A 378 -11.42 15.39 17.95
N LEU A 379 -12.50 15.39 18.73
CA LEU A 379 -12.80 16.46 19.69
C LEU A 379 -11.65 16.66 20.68
N GLY A 380 -11.05 15.60 21.20
CA GLY A 380 -9.89 15.71 22.09
C GLY A 380 -8.73 16.49 21.46
N GLN A 381 -8.47 16.31 20.17
CA GLN A 381 -7.44 17.08 19.45
C GLN A 381 -7.83 18.56 19.27
N LEU A 382 -9.08 18.83 18.91
CA LEU A 382 -9.58 20.19 18.73
C LEU A 382 -9.56 20.96 20.05
N ARG A 383 -10.08 20.36 21.12
CA ARG A 383 -10.06 20.91 22.49
C ARG A 383 -8.65 21.17 23.00
N LEU A 384 -7.71 20.28 22.69
CA LEU A 384 -6.30 20.50 23.01
C LEU A 384 -5.77 21.77 22.31
N ALA A 385 -6.11 21.96 21.04
CA ALA A 385 -5.69 23.12 20.26
C ALA A 385 -6.41 24.42 20.66
N GLU A 386 -7.58 24.34 21.29
CA GLU A 386 -8.22 25.47 22.00
C GLU A 386 -7.57 25.75 23.37
N GLY A 387 -6.61 24.91 23.80
CA GLY A 387 -5.94 25.01 25.09
C GLY A 387 -6.72 24.40 26.26
N GLN A 388 -7.83 23.70 25.98
CA GLN A 388 -8.68 23.02 26.97
C GLN A 388 -8.11 21.63 27.28
N VAL A 389 -6.92 21.61 27.89
CA VAL A 389 -6.12 20.39 28.04
C VAL A 389 -6.79 19.31 28.90
N ALA A 390 -7.45 19.70 29.99
CA ALA A 390 -8.11 18.73 30.88
C ALA A 390 -9.27 18.01 30.18
N GLU A 391 -10.08 18.75 29.41
CA GLU A 391 -11.16 18.19 28.60
C GLU A 391 -10.61 17.28 27.50
N ALA A 392 -9.55 17.71 26.81
CA ALA A 392 -8.88 16.90 25.81
C ALA A 392 -8.41 15.55 26.37
N VAL A 393 -7.78 15.55 27.55
CA VAL A 393 -7.32 14.32 28.23
C VAL A 393 -8.50 13.41 28.54
N ALA A 394 -9.61 13.95 29.07
CA ALA A 394 -10.81 13.18 29.37
C ALA A 394 -11.45 12.56 28.11
N LEU A 395 -11.49 13.31 27.00
CA LEU A 395 -11.98 12.82 25.71
C LEU A 395 -11.09 11.70 25.16
N PHE A 396 -9.75 11.82 25.29
CA PHE A 396 -8.84 10.73 24.91
C PHE A 396 -9.01 9.49 25.78
N ASP A 397 -9.31 9.63 27.06
CA ASP A 397 -9.59 8.50 27.93
C ASP A 397 -10.84 7.73 27.49
N ARG A 398 -11.92 8.45 27.15
CA ARG A 398 -13.11 7.82 26.57
C ARG A 398 -12.81 7.13 25.24
N ALA A 399 -12.05 7.75 24.36
CA ALA A 399 -11.63 7.12 23.10
C ALA A 399 -10.79 5.85 23.36
N LEU A 400 -9.92 5.84 24.38
CA LEU A 400 -9.08 4.70 24.75
C LEU A 400 -9.88 3.54 25.36
N GLU A 401 -10.98 3.81 26.06
CA GLU A 401 -11.91 2.78 26.56
C GLU A 401 -12.58 2.03 25.40
N MET A 402 -12.87 2.73 24.30
CA MET A 402 -13.54 2.17 23.12
C MET A 402 -12.57 1.53 22.11
N ALA A 403 -11.30 1.96 22.09
CA ALA A 403 -10.33 1.48 21.13
C ALA A 403 -9.90 0.03 21.40
N ARG A 404 -9.94 -0.81 20.34
CA ARG A 404 -9.52 -2.21 20.41
C ARG A 404 -8.11 -2.36 21.00
N PRO A 405 -7.86 -3.35 21.87
CA PRO A 405 -6.52 -3.60 22.42
C PRO A 405 -5.49 -3.79 21.31
N ARG A 406 -4.30 -3.19 21.48
CA ARG A 406 -3.18 -3.23 20.51
C ARG A 406 -3.51 -2.74 19.09
N SER A 407 -4.62 -2.02 18.89
CA SER A 407 -4.90 -1.36 17.62
C SER A 407 -3.96 -0.18 17.37
N ARG A 408 -3.78 0.17 16.09
CA ARG A 408 -3.05 1.38 15.72
C ARG A 408 -3.76 2.64 16.20
N TYR A 409 -5.10 2.64 16.18
CA TYR A 409 -5.88 3.75 16.71
C TYR A 409 -5.58 4.01 18.17
N ARG A 410 -5.51 2.96 19.00
CA ARG A 410 -5.09 3.07 20.40
C ARG A 410 -3.70 3.71 20.54
N SER A 411 -2.75 3.34 19.70
CA SER A 411 -1.38 3.90 19.74
C SER A 411 -1.38 5.40 19.41
N VAL A 412 -2.17 5.83 18.43
CA VAL A 412 -2.34 7.26 18.12
C VAL A 412 -2.99 8.01 19.28
N LEU A 413 -4.02 7.46 19.91
CA LEU A 413 -4.67 8.07 21.07
C LEU A 413 -3.71 8.23 22.26
N LEU A 414 -2.90 7.21 22.55
CA LEU A 414 -1.87 7.29 23.58
C LEU A 414 -0.84 8.38 23.26
N MET A 415 -0.38 8.49 22.02
CA MET A 415 0.52 9.56 21.57
C MET A 415 -0.11 10.95 21.75
N LEU A 416 -1.37 11.13 21.36
CA LEU A 416 -2.10 12.40 21.51
C LEU A 416 -2.31 12.75 22.98
N LYS A 417 -2.63 11.78 23.83
CA LYS A 417 -2.75 11.95 25.28
C LYS A 417 -1.39 12.31 25.91
N CYS A 418 -0.29 11.65 25.53
CA CYS A 418 1.07 12.04 25.96
C CYS A 418 1.34 13.50 25.64
N ARG A 419 1.05 13.95 24.42
CA ARG A 419 1.22 15.35 24.01
C ARG A 419 0.41 16.31 24.88
N ALA A 420 -0.86 16.00 25.14
CA ALA A 420 -1.71 16.82 26.00
C ALA A 420 -1.13 16.95 27.41
N LEU A 421 -0.67 15.84 28.00
CA LEU A 421 -0.08 15.82 29.34
C LEU A 421 1.25 16.59 29.40
N VAL A 422 2.13 16.45 28.40
CA VAL A 422 3.36 17.25 28.33
C VAL A 422 3.03 18.75 28.21
N ALA A 423 2.05 19.12 27.39
CA ALA A 423 1.58 20.50 27.28
C ALA A 423 1.04 21.03 28.63
N ALA A 424 0.30 20.20 29.39
CA ALA A 424 -0.16 20.50 30.74
C ALA A 424 0.96 20.61 31.79
N GLY A 425 2.13 20.01 31.52
CA GLY A 425 3.21 19.90 32.51
C GLY A 425 3.04 18.71 33.46
N GLU A 426 2.16 17.76 33.12
CA GLU A 426 1.86 16.56 33.89
C GLU A 426 2.86 15.44 33.55
N GLU A 427 4.14 15.66 33.85
CA GLU A 427 5.22 14.80 33.35
C GLU A 427 5.12 13.34 33.82
N ALA A 428 4.72 13.11 35.07
CA ALA A 428 4.57 11.76 35.62
C ALA A 428 3.47 10.96 34.88
N GLN A 429 2.34 11.60 34.60
CA GLN A 429 1.27 10.97 33.83
C GLN A 429 1.70 10.76 32.37
N ALA A 430 2.40 11.73 31.78
CA ALA A 430 2.91 11.62 30.42
C ALA A 430 3.87 10.42 30.26
N ARG A 431 4.73 10.16 31.27
CA ARG A 431 5.63 9.00 31.32
C ARG A 431 4.87 7.68 31.37
N THR A 432 3.88 7.57 32.26
CA THR A 432 3.01 6.39 32.32
C THR A 432 2.34 6.09 30.98
N VAL A 433 1.78 7.11 30.32
CA VAL A 433 1.12 6.93 29.01
C VAL A 433 2.14 6.57 27.92
N ALA A 434 3.35 7.12 27.96
CA ALA A 434 4.41 6.77 27.01
C ALA A 434 4.89 5.32 27.19
N GLY A 435 4.97 4.82 28.42
CA GLY A 435 5.23 3.40 28.71
C GLY A 435 4.17 2.47 28.10
N LEU A 436 2.89 2.84 28.21
CA LEU A 436 1.79 2.11 27.56
C LEU A 436 1.91 2.13 26.03
N LEU A 437 2.28 3.28 25.46
CA LEU A 437 2.49 3.44 24.02
C LEU A 437 3.60 2.52 23.51
N TYR A 438 4.76 2.51 24.16
CA TYR A 438 5.91 1.69 23.75
C TYR A 438 5.68 0.19 23.96
N GLY A 439 4.76 -0.19 24.85
CA GLY A 439 4.29 -1.57 24.98
C GLY A 439 3.27 -1.98 23.91
N CYS A 440 2.51 -1.03 23.35
CA CYS A 440 1.50 -1.31 22.32
C CYS A 440 2.08 -1.36 20.90
N ASP A 441 3.08 -0.53 20.61
CA ASP A 441 3.64 -0.37 19.27
C ASP A 441 5.18 -0.33 19.31
N ALA A 442 5.82 -1.37 18.78
CA ALA A 442 7.28 -1.42 18.69
C ALA A 442 7.85 -0.32 17.77
N GLN A 443 7.08 0.16 16.78
CA GLN A 443 7.50 1.25 15.90
C GLN A 443 7.52 2.60 16.62
N ALA A 444 6.74 2.76 17.70
CA ALA A 444 6.78 3.95 18.53
C ALA A 444 8.20 4.25 19.05
N ARG A 445 9.07 3.22 19.16
CA ARG A 445 10.46 3.37 19.61
C ARG A 445 11.40 4.03 18.58
N ALA A 446 10.95 4.35 17.36
CA ALA A 446 11.80 4.89 16.31
C ALA A 446 12.07 6.40 16.43
N LEU A 447 11.07 7.21 16.76
CA LEU A 447 11.22 8.68 16.89
C LEU A 447 10.58 9.23 18.16
N LEU A 448 9.61 8.52 18.74
CA LEU A 448 8.91 9.03 19.92
C LEU A 448 9.77 9.10 21.19
N PRO A 449 10.86 8.31 21.39
CA PRO A 449 11.76 8.53 22.54
C PRO A 449 12.40 9.93 22.58
N LEU A 450 12.61 10.53 21.41
CA LEU A 450 13.06 11.92 21.29
C LEU A 450 12.02 12.91 21.85
N LEU A 451 10.74 12.58 21.70
CA LEU A 451 9.61 13.45 22.04
C LEU A 451 9.08 13.20 23.46
N TYR A 452 9.05 11.93 23.91
CA TYR A 452 8.41 11.49 25.15
C TYR A 452 9.28 10.47 25.90
N ALA A 453 9.39 10.62 27.22
CA ALA A 453 10.08 9.65 28.09
C ALA A 453 9.10 8.57 28.57
N ALA A 454 9.54 7.32 28.69
CA ALA A 454 8.71 6.23 29.25
C ALA A 454 8.94 5.96 30.74
N ASP A 455 10.10 6.31 31.30
CA ASP A 455 10.46 6.09 32.70
C ASP A 455 11.34 7.22 33.28
N ASP A 456 11.59 7.16 34.60
CA ASP A 456 12.38 8.13 35.38
C ASP A 456 13.90 7.90 35.28
N SER A 457 14.34 6.81 34.66
CA SER A 457 15.75 6.64 34.33
C SER A 457 16.08 7.56 33.15
N ILE A 458 17.27 8.18 33.16
CA ILE A 458 17.67 9.05 32.06
C ILE A 458 17.82 8.17 30.81
N ASP A 459 16.79 8.24 29.96
CA ASP A 459 16.66 7.64 28.64
C ASP A 459 16.51 6.12 28.57
N CYS A 460 15.67 5.69 27.63
CA CYS A 460 15.94 4.48 26.86
C CYS A 460 17.29 4.66 26.15
N SER A 461 18.42 4.64 26.88
CA SER A 461 19.72 5.09 26.38
C SER A 461 20.11 4.32 25.12
N ALA A 462 19.85 3.01 25.06
CA ALA A 462 20.09 2.25 23.84
C ALA A 462 19.16 2.68 22.68
N GLU A 463 17.85 2.76 22.88
CA GLU A 463 16.93 3.15 21.81
C GLU A 463 17.10 4.60 21.36
N LEU A 464 17.23 5.55 22.28
CA LEU A 464 17.45 6.96 21.95
C LEU A 464 18.80 7.16 21.24
N GLU A 465 19.87 6.52 21.69
CA GLU A 465 21.16 6.55 20.98
C GLU A 465 21.03 5.97 19.57
N LEU A 466 20.25 4.90 19.38
CA LEU A 466 19.94 4.38 18.05
C LEU A 466 19.13 5.37 17.20
N VAL A 467 18.21 6.14 17.79
CA VAL A 467 17.49 7.20 17.07
C VAL A 467 18.46 8.30 16.66
N LEU A 468 19.26 8.82 17.60
CA LEU A 468 20.20 9.92 17.36
C LEU A 468 21.26 9.52 16.33
N ALA A 469 21.83 8.32 16.43
CA ALA A 469 22.82 7.79 15.49
C ALA A 469 22.31 7.63 14.05
N ARG A 470 20.98 7.58 13.84
CA ARG A 470 20.35 7.49 12.52
C ARG A 470 19.97 8.84 11.92
N LEU A 471 20.07 9.92 12.70
CA LEU A 471 19.78 11.27 12.24
C LEU A 471 21.07 11.96 11.76
N ASP A 472 20.94 12.74 10.70
CA ASP A 472 21.92 13.77 10.34
C ASP A 472 21.38 15.15 10.74
N ALA A 473 22.25 16.16 10.71
CA ALA A 473 21.85 17.53 11.10
C ALA A 473 20.63 18.06 10.30
N PRO A 474 20.50 17.85 8.97
CA PRO A 474 19.29 18.20 8.23
C PRO A 474 18.02 17.51 8.74
N ARG A 475 18.04 16.18 8.96
CA ARG A 475 16.87 15.45 9.49
C ARG A 475 16.56 15.80 10.94
N ALA A 476 17.58 16.10 11.76
CA ALA A 476 17.37 16.60 13.12
C ALA A 476 16.65 17.96 13.11
N ARG A 477 17.08 18.89 12.24
CA ARG A 477 16.39 20.16 12.01
C ARG A 477 14.95 19.92 11.50
N GLY A 478 14.77 19.01 10.54
CA GLY A 478 13.47 18.61 10.03
C GLY A 478 12.55 18.03 11.10
N ALA A 479 13.08 17.25 12.04
CA ALA A 479 12.32 16.68 13.16
C ALA A 479 11.77 17.76 14.10
N LEU A 480 12.55 18.80 14.40
CA LEU A 480 12.08 19.96 15.17
C LEU A 480 10.96 20.70 14.45
N LEU A 481 11.13 20.95 13.15
CA LEU A 481 10.10 21.58 12.33
C LEU A 481 8.81 20.75 12.29
N ALA A 482 8.93 19.42 12.11
CA ALA A 482 7.79 18.52 12.03
C ALA A 482 7.00 18.48 13.34
N HIS A 483 7.71 18.37 14.48
CA HIS A 483 7.07 18.38 15.80
C HIS A 483 6.43 19.74 16.11
N HIS A 484 7.09 20.84 15.74
CA HIS A 484 6.50 22.17 15.86
C HIS A 484 5.22 22.30 15.02
N TYR A 485 5.27 21.87 13.75
CA TYR A 485 4.19 21.94 12.78
C TYR A 485 2.96 21.09 13.16
N LEU A 486 3.18 19.85 13.61
CA LEU A 486 2.11 18.90 13.93
C LEU A 486 1.58 19.03 15.36
N ALA A 487 2.27 19.78 16.23
CA ALA A 487 1.96 19.82 17.65
C ALA A 487 2.05 21.22 18.25
N ALA A 488 3.26 21.76 18.40
CA ALA A 488 3.47 22.94 19.24
C ALA A 488 2.70 24.16 18.71
N ARG A 489 2.77 24.45 17.40
CA ARG A 489 2.12 25.65 16.82
C ARG A 489 0.60 25.67 16.98
N LEU A 490 -0.01 24.50 17.21
CA LEU A 490 -1.45 24.36 17.38
C LEU A 490 -1.91 24.79 18.77
N LEU A 491 -1.00 24.95 19.73
CA LEU A 491 -1.35 25.33 21.10
C LEU A 491 -1.32 26.86 21.28
N PRO A 492 -2.34 27.43 21.92
CA PRO A 492 -2.47 28.89 22.02
C PRO A 492 -1.46 29.48 23.01
N ARG A 493 -1.15 28.76 24.10
CA ARG A 493 -0.28 29.28 25.17
C ARG A 493 1.19 28.93 24.90
N ARG A 494 2.05 29.94 24.92
CA ARG A 494 3.50 29.80 24.71
C ARG A 494 4.16 28.81 25.68
N ILE A 495 3.74 28.78 26.94
CA ILE A 495 4.29 27.84 27.94
C ILE A 495 4.03 26.38 27.55
N GLN A 496 2.89 26.08 26.93
CA GLN A 496 2.55 24.73 26.49
C GLN A 496 3.41 24.33 25.29
N ARG A 497 3.64 25.26 24.34
CA ARG A 497 4.56 25.08 23.21
C ARG A 497 5.98 24.82 23.69
N GLN A 498 6.46 25.61 24.64
CA GLN A 498 7.78 25.46 25.24
C GLN A 498 7.99 24.08 25.88
N ARG A 499 6.99 23.56 26.60
CA ARG A 499 7.05 22.22 27.19
C ARG A 499 7.16 21.12 26.12
N LEU A 500 6.40 21.23 25.03
CA LEU A 500 6.49 20.27 23.93
C LEU A 500 7.82 20.31 23.18
N MET A 501 8.44 21.48 23.08
CA MET A 501 9.68 21.67 22.33
C MET A 501 10.95 21.46 23.17
N ASP A 502 10.88 21.58 24.50
CA ASP A 502 12.05 21.57 25.40
C ASP A 502 12.88 20.28 25.29
N ARG A 503 12.27 19.10 25.43
CA ARG A 503 12.97 17.81 25.35
C ARG A 503 13.64 17.60 23.98
N PRO A 504 12.92 17.63 22.84
CA PRO A 504 13.55 17.38 21.55
C PRO A 504 14.60 18.44 21.20
N ALA A 505 14.37 19.72 21.51
CA ALA A 505 15.36 20.77 21.28
C ALA A 505 16.63 20.54 22.12
N ARG A 506 16.49 20.17 23.40
CA ARG A 506 17.63 19.89 24.28
C ARG A 506 18.46 18.71 23.77
N LEU A 507 17.82 17.58 23.46
CA LEU A 507 18.50 16.36 23.03
C LEU A 507 19.22 16.56 21.69
N LEU A 508 18.55 17.14 20.70
CA LEU A 508 19.16 17.37 19.39
C LEU A 508 20.25 18.44 19.42
N THR A 509 20.08 19.50 20.23
CA THR A 509 21.13 20.53 20.39
C THR A 509 22.35 19.97 21.09
N ALA A 510 22.17 19.08 22.08
CA ALA A 510 23.29 18.42 22.74
C ALA A 510 24.08 17.52 21.78
N HIS A 511 23.41 16.87 20.84
CA HIS A 511 24.04 15.94 19.90
C HIS A 511 24.60 16.61 18.63
N PHE A 512 23.88 17.56 18.04
CA PHE A 512 24.22 18.19 16.75
C PHE A 512 24.64 19.66 16.85
N GLY A 513 24.61 20.24 18.05
CA GLY A 513 24.89 21.67 18.29
C GLY A 513 23.69 22.59 17.99
N PRO A 514 23.77 23.88 18.40
CA PRO A 514 22.65 24.82 18.31
C PRO A 514 22.32 25.27 16.88
N ALA A 515 23.21 25.03 15.91
CA ALA A 515 23.02 25.40 14.51
C ALA A 515 21.82 24.71 13.84
N ILE A 516 21.35 23.58 14.39
CA ILE A 516 20.18 22.86 13.88
C ILE A 516 18.84 23.48 14.29
N LEU A 517 18.82 24.48 15.17
CA LEU A 517 17.58 25.10 15.65
C LEU A 517 16.95 25.98 14.55
N PRO A 518 15.74 25.65 14.03
CA PRO A 518 15.11 26.46 13.01
C PRO A 518 14.60 27.79 13.59
N GLY A 519 14.76 28.88 12.83
CA GLY A 519 14.33 30.22 13.24
C GLY A 519 12.87 30.32 13.68
N GLU A 520 11.96 29.63 12.97
CA GLU A 520 10.52 29.63 13.30
C GLU A 520 10.19 28.98 14.65
N VAL A 521 11.03 28.06 15.13
CA VAL A 521 10.79 27.31 16.38
C VAL A 521 11.41 28.05 17.57
N LEU A 522 12.39 28.93 17.33
CA LEU A 522 13.10 29.67 18.37
C LEU A 522 12.17 30.33 19.39
N PRO A 523 11.06 31.03 19.03
CA PRO A 523 10.16 31.64 20.02
C PRO A 523 9.67 30.67 21.10
N ASP A 524 9.53 29.40 20.75
CA ASP A 524 9.01 28.32 21.59
C ASP A 524 10.11 27.42 22.18
N ILE A 525 11.39 27.69 21.96
CA ILE A 525 12.50 26.97 22.62
C ILE A 525 12.94 27.73 23.88
N PRO A 526 13.22 27.07 25.03
CA PRO A 526 13.77 27.76 26.21
C PRO A 526 15.06 28.55 25.92
N ALA A 527 15.18 29.77 26.44
CA ALA A 527 16.32 30.67 26.14
C ALA A 527 17.69 30.05 26.44
N LYS A 528 17.79 29.22 27.49
CA LYS A 528 19.00 28.48 27.87
C LYS A 528 19.56 27.55 26.78
N LEU A 529 18.71 27.10 25.85
CA LEU A 529 19.11 26.23 24.73
C LEU A 529 19.48 27.01 23.46
N ARG A 530 19.21 28.32 23.43
CA ARG A 530 19.45 29.20 22.27
C ARG A 530 20.85 29.84 22.28
N ALA A 531 21.59 29.70 23.38
CA ALA A 531 22.90 30.29 23.53
C ALA A 531 23.93 29.53 22.68
N VAL A 532 24.51 30.23 21.70
CA VAL A 532 25.65 29.76 20.91
C VAL A 532 26.92 29.93 21.77
N GLY A 533 27.63 28.82 21.94
CA GLY A 533 29.10 28.82 21.89
C GLY A 533 29.49 28.47 20.47
#